data_AF-A0A659UIW8-F1
#
_entry.id   AF-A0A659UIW8-F1
#
_cell.length_a   1.000
_cell.length_b   1.000
_cell.length_c   1.000
_cell.angle_alpha   90.00
_cell.angle_beta   90.00
_cell.angle_gamma   90.00
#
_symmetry.space_group_name_H-M   'P 1'
#
loop_
_entity.id
_entity.type
_entity.pdbx_description
1 polymer ?
#
loop_
_entity_poly.entity_id
_entity_poly.type
_entity_poly.pdbx_seq_one_letter_code
_entity_poly.pdbx_strand_id
1 'polypeptide(L)'
;LAQGGTAVGTGLNAPVGFAERVADRIAAISGITFVTAPNKFEALAAHDTMVFSHGAINAAAAALFKIANDIRFLGSGPRSGLGELSLPENEPGSSIMPG
;
A
#
# COMPACT_ATOMS: atom_id res chain seq x y z
N LEU A 1 -6.30 -14.31 -8.18
CA LEU A 1 -7.67 -14.20 -7.61
C LEU A 1 -8.16 -15.55 -7.11
N ALA A 2 -8.76 -15.60 -5.91
CA ALA A 2 -9.29 -16.82 -5.32
C ALA A 2 -10.65 -17.26 -5.91
N GLN A 3 -11.34 -16.37 -6.63
CA GLN A 3 -12.65 -16.66 -7.22
C GLN A 3 -12.61 -17.93 -8.08
N GLY A 4 -13.64 -18.77 -7.94
CA GLY A 4 -13.71 -20.11 -8.53
C GLY A 4 -13.17 -21.23 -7.63
N GLY A 5 -12.49 -20.93 -6.51
CA GLY A 5 -12.16 -21.92 -5.48
C GLY A 5 -13.35 -22.38 -4.64
N THR A 6 -14.45 -21.62 -4.67
CA THR A 6 -15.68 -21.81 -3.88
C THR A 6 -15.40 -21.97 -2.38
N ALA A 7 -16.05 -22.90 -1.68
CA ALA A 7 -16.03 -22.93 -0.22
C ALA A 7 -14.66 -23.28 0.36
N VAL A 8 -13.93 -24.21 -0.27
CA VAL A 8 -12.71 -24.82 0.31
C VAL A 8 -11.58 -25.00 -0.70
N GLY A 9 -11.65 -24.36 -1.86
CA GLY A 9 -10.60 -24.39 -2.89
C GLY A 9 -10.76 -25.50 -3.95
N THR A 10 -11.73 -26.41 -3.78
CA THR A 10 -11.98 -27.51 -4.74
C THR A 10 -12.67 -27.07 -6.02
N GLY A 11 -13.32 -25.90 -6.01
CA GLY A 11 -14.16 -25.45 -7.13
C GLY A 11 -15.50 -26.18 -7.24
N LEU A 12 -15.91 -26.93 -6.22
CA LEU A 12 -17.23 -27.58 -6.19
C LEU A 12 -18.32 -26.52 -6.39
N ASN A 13 -19.29 -26.83 -7.26
CA ASN A 13 -20.38 -25.94 -7.71
C ASN A 13 -19.95 -24.76 -8.60
N ALA A 14 -18.68 -24.67 -9.02
CA ALA A 14 -18.27 -23.76 -10.09
C ALA A 14 -18.21 -24.49 -11.45
N PRO A 15 -18.82 -23.94 -12.51
CA PRO A 15 -18.65 -24.47 -13.86
C PRO A 15 -17.20 -24.44 -14.30
N VAL A 16 -16.80 -25.39 -15.15
CA VAL A 16 -15.46 -25.39 -15.76
C VAL A 16 -15.21 -24.06 -16.50
N GLY A 17 -14.01 -23.49 -16.33
CA GLY A 17 -13.63 -22.21 -16.93
C GLY A 17 -14.25 -20.97 -16.26
N PHE A 18 -14.93 -21.10 -15.12
CA PHE A 18 -15.52 -19.96 -14.42
C PHE A 18 -14.45 -19.02 -13.86
N ALA A 19 -13.39 -19.57 -13.26
CA ALA A 19 -12.37 -18.80 -12.55
C ALA A 19 -11.59 -17.86 -13.49
N GLU A 20 -11.25 -18.37 -14.68
CA GLU A 20 -10.56 -17.67 -15.76
C GLU A 20 -11.45 -16.54 -16.31
N ARG A 21 -12.70 -16.87 -16.67
CA ARG A 21 -13.65 -15.87 -17.19
C ARG A 21 -13.93 -14.75 -16.21
N VAL A 22 -13.98 -15.04 -14.91
CA VAL A 22 -14.11 -13.99 -13.89
C VAL A 22 -12.85 -13.12 -13.84
N ALA A 23 -11.66 -13.71 -13.85
CA ALA A 23 -10.41 -12.95 -13.87
C ALA A 23 -10.32 -12.05 -15.11
N ASP A 24 -10.63 -12.58 -16.29
CA ASP A 24 -10.65 -11.83 -17.55
C ASP A 24 -11.66 -10.68 -17.49
N ARG A 25 -12.86 -10.92 -16.93
CA ARG A 25 -13.88 -9.89 -16.81
C ARG A 25 -13.46 -8.78 -15.85
N ILE A 26 -12.86 -9.13 -14.71
CA ILE A 26 -12.32 -8.14 -13.75
C ILE A 26 -11.19 -7.36 -14.41
N ALA A 27 -10.31 -8.02 -15.16
CA ALA A 27 -9.23 -7.37 -15.89
C ALA A 27 -9.78 -6.35 -16.92
N ALA A 28 -10.80 -6.73 -17.69
CA ALA A 28 -11.45 -5.85 -18.66
C ALA A 28 -12.13 -4.64 -18.02
N ILE A 29 -12.72 -4.79 -16.83
CA ILE A 29 -13.39 -3.69 -16.12
C ILE A 29 -12.37 -2.74 -15.48
N SER A 30 -11.32 -3.29 -14.86
CA SER A 30 -10.35 -2.50 -14.09
C SER A 30 -9.20 -1.94 -14.93
N GLY A 31 -8.95 -2.49 -16.12
CA GLY A 31 -7.76 -2.18 -16.93
C GLY A 31 -6.46 -2.76 -16.35
N ILE A 32 -6.54 -3.56 -15.28
CA ILE A 32 -5.38 -4.19 -14.63
C ILE A 32 -5.36 -5.67 -15.00
N THR A 33 -4.17 -6.22 -15.28
CA THR A 33 -4.06 -7.64 -15.58
C THR A 33 -4.29 -8.48 -14.32
N PHE A 34 -5.48 -9.09 -14.24
CA PHE A 34 -5.81 -10.06 -13.19
C PHE A 34 -5.77 -11.48 -13.74
N VAL A 35 -5.25 -12.40 -12.93
CA VAL A 35 -5.23 -13.83 -13.23
C VAL A 35 -5.86 -14.63 -12.09
N THR A 36 -6.40 -15.80 -12.42
CA THR A 36 -6.87 -16.75 -11.41
C THR A 36 -5.70 -17.37 -10.65
N ALA A 37 -5.84 -17.61 -9.35
CA ALA A 37 -4.75 -18.15 -8.53
C ALA A 37 -4.44 -19.61 -8.95
N PRO A 38 -3.16 -20.01 -9.09
CA PRO A 38 -2.80 -21.35 -9.54
C PRO A 38 -3.17 -22.44 -8.52
N ASN A 39 -3.17 -22.10 -7.22
CA ASN A 39 -3.64 -22.97 -6.15
C ASN A 39 -4.73 -22.24 -5.35
N LYS A 40 -5.96 -22.77 -5.37
CA LYS A 40 -7.10 -22.16 -4.66
C LYS A 40 -7.14 -22.48 -3.18
N PHE A 41 -6.48 -23.55 -2.73
CA PHE A 41 -6.39 -23.88 -1.31
C PHE A 41 -5.49 -22.86 -0.59
N GLU A 42 -4.31 -22.59 -1.16
CA GLU A 42 -3.39 -21.57 -0.63
C GLU A 42 -4.06 -20.20 -0.60
N ALA A 43 -4.66 -19.78 -1.72
CA ALA A 43 -5.30 -18.47 -1.83
C ALA A 43 -6.50 -18.25 -0.88
N LEU A 44 -7.05 -19.31 -0.29
CA LEU A 44 -8.14 -19.25 0.70
C LEU A 44 -7.66 -19.46 2.14
N ALA A 45 -6.68 -20.35 2.35
CA ALA A 45 -6.20 -20.72 3.68
C ALA A 45 -5.18 -19.72 4.24
N ALA A 46 -4.45 -19.03 3.36
CA ALA A 46 -3.41 -18.08 3.74
C ALA A 46 -3.53 -16.78 2.94
N HIS A 47 -2.90 -15.73 3.46
CA HIS A 47 -2.93 -14.39 2.91
C HIS A 47 -1.53 -13.79 2.80
N ASP A 48 -0.57 -14.63 2.41
CA ASP A 48 0.85 -14.31 2.41
C ASP A 48 1.19 -13.17 1.45
N THR A 49 0.44 -13.06 0.35
CA THR A 49 0.54 -11.91 -0.58
C THR A 49 0.19 -10.57 0.08
N MET A 50 -0.78 -10.55 1.01
CA MET A 50 -1.12 -9.35 1.78
C MET A 50 -0.04 -9.04 2.83
N VAL A 51 0.49 -10.08 3.50
CA VAL A 51 1.59 -9.93 4.46
C VAL A 51 2.84 -9.36 3.76
N PHE A 52 3.22 -9.90 2.61
CA PHE A 52 4.33 -9.40 1.81
C PHE A 52 4.13 -7.95 1.36
N SER A 53 2.94 -7.64 0.82
CA SER A 53 2.60 -6.29 0.37
C SER A 53 2.68 -5.28 1.53
N HIS A 54 2.21 -5.66 2.72
CA HIS A 54 2.33 -4.84 3.91
C HIS A 54 3.78 -4.66 4.36
N GLY A 55 4.61 -5.70 4.24
CA GLY A 55 6.06 -5.60 4.46
C GLY A 55 6.72 -4.57 3.55
N ALA A 56 6.36 -4.54 2.27
CA ALA A 56 6.85 -3.53 1.32
C ALA A 56 6.39 -2.11 1.69
N ILE A 57 5.13 -1.95 2.10
CA ILE A 57 4.59 -0.66 2.60
C ILE A 57 5.36 -0.22 3.85
N ASN A 58 5.64 -1.12 4.78
CA ASN A 58 6.37 -0.82 6.01
C ASN A 58 7.82 -0.36 5.72
N ALA A 59 8.48 -0.99 4.75
CA ALA A 59 9.80 -0.56 4.29
C ALA A 59 9.76 0.86 3.69
N ALA A 60 8.76 1.17 2.86
CA ALA A 60 8.56 2.51 2.32
C ALA A 60 8.27 3.54 3.43
N ALA A 61 7.48 3.17 4.44
CA ALA A 61 7.18 4.02 5.59
C ALA A 61 8.45 4.37 6.39
N ALA A 62 9.36 3.42 6.61
CA ALA A 62 10.64 3.67 7.26
C ALA A 62 11.50 4.68 6.48
N ALA A 63 11.54 4.56 5.15
CA ALA A 63 12.27 5.50 4.29
C ALA A 63 11.65 6.91 4.37
N LEU A 64 10.32 7.02 4.28
CA LEU A 64 9.61 8.29 4.40
C LEU A 64 9.79 8.93 5.79
N PHE A 65 9.78 8.13 6.85
CA PHE A 65 10.01 8.60 8.20
C PHE A 65 11.41 9.23 8.34
N LYS A 66 12.43 8.59 7.77
CA LYS A 66 13.79 9.17 7.74
C LYS A 66 13.81 10.48 6.97
N ILE A 67 13.26 10.51 5.76
CA ILE A 67 13.22 11.72 4.91
C ILE A 67 12.52 12.87 5.66
N ALA A 68 11.37 12.62 6.27
CA ALA A 68 10.64 13.62 7.04
C ALA A 68 11.43 14.13 8.25
N ASN A 69 12.13 13.22 8.95
CA ASN A 69 12.97 13.58 10.09
C ASN A 69 14.17 14.44 9.69
N ASP A 70 14.83 14.12 8.59
CA ASP A 70 15.94 14.93 8.09
C ASP A 70 15.44 16.33 7.75
N ILE A 71 14.36 16.44 6.97
CA ILE A 71 13.80 17.74 6.56
C ILE A 71 13.45 18.60 7.76
N ARG A 72 12.73 18.06 8.76
CA ARG A 72 12.35 18.84 9.95
C ARG A 72 13.55 19.22 10.81
N PHE A 73 14.60 18.38 10.86
CA PHE A 73 15.77 18.65 11.68
C PHE A 73 16.67 19.69 11.01
N LEU A 74 16.90 19.58 9.70
CA LEU A 74 17.60 20.57 8.89
C LEU A 74 16.85 21.91 8.86
N GLY A 75 15.52 21.90 8.87
CA GLY A 75 14.67 23.09 8.96
C GLY A 75 14.44 23.62 10.38
N SER A 76 15.04 23.02 11.41
CA SER A 76 14.85 23.47 12.81
C SER A 76 15.52 24.83 13.05
N GLY A 77 14.89 25.72 13.80
CA GLY A 77 15.37 27.09 13.95
C GLY A 77 14.37 27.99 14.71
N PRO A 78 14.41 29.33 14.51
CA PRO A 78 15.22 30.05 13.53
C PRO A 78 16.65 30.38 13.98
N ARG A 79 16.97 30.23 15.28
CA ARG A 79 18.30 30.60 15.83
C ARG A 79 18.97 29.51 16.66
N SER A 80 18.20 28.60 17.24
CA SER A 80 18.69 27.55 18.15
C SER A 80 18.53 26.14 17.58
N GLY A 81 18.45 26.02 16.26
CA GLY A 81 18.41 24.74 15.52
C GLY A 81 19.51 24.69 14.46
N LEU A 82 19.35 23.85 13.42
CA LEU A 82 20.29 23.78 12.30
C LEU A 82 20.11 24.91 11.28
N GLY A 83 18.86 25.22 10.92
CA GLY A 83 18.51 26.33 10.02
C GLY A 83 19.04 26.20 8.60
N GLU A 84 19.34 24.99 8.13
CA GLU A 84 19.91 24.72 6.81
C GLU A 84 18.85 24.74 5.68
N LEU A 85 17.59 24.46 6.03
CA LEU A 85 16.45 24.53 5.10
C LEU A 85 15.41 25.54 5.59
N SER A 86 14.76 26.23 4.65
CA SER A 86 13.57 27.05 4.92
C SER A 86 12.33 26.29 4.43
N LEU A 87 11.41 26.00 5.36
CA LEU A 87 10.19 25.26 5.07
C LEU A 87 9.01 26.23 4.83
N PRO A 88 8.04 25.89 3.96
CA PRO A 88 6.86 26.73 3.76
C PRO A 88 5.99 26.84 5.02
N GLU A 89 5.57 28.06 5.35
CA GLU A 89 4.57 28.34 6.38
C GLU A 89 3.17 28.17 5.78
N ASN A 90 2.45 27.10 6.15
CA ASN A 90 1.09 26.84 5.66
C ASN A 90 0.01 27.32 6.64
N GLU A 91 0.34 27.40 7.92
CA GLU A 91 -0.55 27.87 8.99
C GLU A 91 0.17 28.94 9.82
N PRO A 92 -0.56 29.95 10.35
CA PRO A 92 0.00 30.86 11.34
C PRO A 92 0.52 30.06 12.54
N GLY A 93 1.76 30.32 12.93
CA GLY A 93 2.32 29.81 14.17
C GLY A 93 1.71 30.49 15.39
N SER A 94 2.55 31.01 16.28
CA SER A 94 2.08 31.80 17.41
C SER A 94 2.11 33.28 17.07
N SER A 95 1.04 34.02 17.36
CA SER A 95 0.92 35.45 17.03
C SER A 95 2.01 36.34 17.65
N ILE A 96 2.67 35.88 18.71
CA ILE A 96 3.78 36.58 19.38
C ILE A 96 5.16 36.16 18.86
N MET A 97 5.26 35.04 18.13
CA MET A 97 6.52 34.49 17.63
C MET A 97 6.56 34.61 16.09
N PRO A 98 7.19 35.65 15.54
CA PRO A 98 7.35 35.78 14.10
C PRO A 98 8.37 34.77 13.55
N GLY A 99 8.01 34.15 12.43
CA GLY A 99 8.77 33.10 11.74
C GLY A 99 8.32 31.68 12.07
#